data_AF-A0A9P7Z9B7-F1
#
_entry.id   AF-A0A9P7Z9B7-F1
#
_cell.length_a   1.000
_cell.length_b   1.000
_cell.length_c   1.000
_cell.angle_alpha   90.00
_cell.angle_beta   90.00
_cell.angle_gamma   90.00
#
_symmetry.space_group_name_H-M   'P 1'
#
loop_
_entity.id
_entity.type
_entity.pdbx_description
1 polymer ?
#
loop_
_entity_poly.entity_id
_entity_poly.type
_entity_poly.pdbx_seq_one_letter_code
_entity_poly.pdbx_strand_id
1 'polypeptide(L)'
;MPSALLASKELKWEEKKLETHDLAIPLGPQKNLLLILLASADIQCPGNYMDRIERLYHQTGGGQVGIVFLVQDAISRENGTHNLMRLQASLLPNFEMPIIPLFTATSLQSTILKFQRQFVLSQSSAEAIPSVNPSIALLFHCTVNGTLPEHTRNVLSDIVHSIPELSQAATSRDGQECLRGYLKGHAEETIEFWGHEYIID
;
A
#
# COMPACT_ATOMS: atom_id res chain seq x y z
N MET A 1 28.24 -12.63 8.31
CA MET A 1 27.02 -11.77 8.33
C MET A 1 26.25 -11.86 9.64
N PRO A 2 25.90 -13.05 10.18
CA PRO A 2 25.06 -13.15 11.39
C PRO A 2 25.65 -12.45 12.62
N SER A 3 26.95 -12.65 12.87
CA SER A 3 27.66 -12.09 14.03
C SER A 3 27.74 -10.56 14.04
N ALA A 4 27.77 -9.90 12.87
CA ALA A 4 27.78 -8.45 12.78
C ALA A 4 26.40 -7.83 13.09
N LEU A 5 25.32 -8.52 12.68
CA LEU A 5 23.95 -8.11 12.99
C LEU A 5 23.64 -8.34 14.48
N LEU A 6 23.98 -9.51 15.02
CA LEU A 6 23.74 -9.84 16.44
C LEU A 6 24.52 -8.95 17.42
N ALA A 7 25.64 -8.36 17.00
CA ALA A 7 26.42 -7.40 17.79
C ALA A 7 25.85 -5.97 17.78
N SER A 8 24.77 -5.72 17.03
CA SER A 8 24.16 -4.40 16.92
C SER A 8 23.56 -3.92 18.23
N LYS A 9 23.68 -2.61 18.49
CA LYS A 9 23.04 -1.93 19.63
C LYS A 9 21.73 -1.22 19.27
N GLU A 10 21.47 -1.00 17.98
CA GLU A 10 20.30 -0.23 17.52
C GLU A 10 19.07 -1.12 17.31
N LEU A 11 19.29 -2.33 16.77
CA LEU A 11 18.26 -3.35 16.62
C LEU A 11 18.71 -4.60 17.36
N LYS A 12 17.84 -5.16 18.21
CA LYS A 12 18.06 -6.47 18.79
C LYS A 12 17.67 -7.52 17.77
N TRP A 13 18.67 -8.08 17.10
CA TRP A 13 18.47 -9.18 16.17
C TRP A 13 18.32 -10.49 16.95
N GLU A 14 17.40 -11.33 16.48
CA GLU A 14 17.17 -12.67 17.00
C GLU A 14 17.32 -13.65 15.83
N GLU A 15 18.13 -14.70 16.02
CA GLU A 15 18.29 -15.74 15.01
C GLU A 15 17.13 -16.73 15.11
N LYS A 16 16.40 -16.91 14.02
CA LYS A 16 15.29 -17.86 13.92
C LYS A 16 15.41 -18.69 12.66
N LYS A 17 14.83 -19.89 12.69
CA LYS A 17 14.63 -20.68 11.49
C LYS A 17 13.46 -20.10 10.71
N LEU A 18 13.76 -19.50 9.57
CA LEU A 18 12.78 -18.89 8.66
C LEU A 18 12.68 -19.73 7.40
N GLU A 19 11.46 -19.94 6.89
CA GLU A 19 11.23 -20.82 5.74
C GLU A 19 11.13 -20.08 4.40
N THR A 20 10.85 -18.78 4.45
CA THR A 20 10.37 -18.01 3.28
C THR A 20 11.14 -16.71 3.03
N HIS A 21 11.77 -16.16 4.07
CA HIS A 21 12.52 -14.92 4.02
C HIS A 21 13.79 -15.05 4.87
N ASP A 22 14.74 -14.15 4.67
CA ASP A 22 16.02 -14.15 5.38
C ASP A 22 16.03 -13.15 6.55
N LEU A 23 15.27 -12.06 6.44
CA LEU A 23 15.15 -11.04 7.48
C LEU A 23 13.69 -10.59 7.65
N ALA A 24 13.28 -10.36 8.90
CA ALA A 24 12.02 -9.71 9.23
C ALA A 24 12.32 -8.45 10.05
N ILE A 25 11.82 -7.30 9.59
CA ILE A 25 12.03 -6.01 10.25
C ILE A 25 10.69 -5.45 10.71
N PRO A 26 10.53 -5.07 11.98
CA PRO A 26 9.26 -4.55 12.47
C PRO A 26 8.93 -3.19 11.84
N LEU A 27 7.75 -3.06 11.25
CA LEU A 27 7.19 -1.79 10.78
C LEU A 27 6.24 -1.17 11.82
N GLY A 28 5.86 -1.94 12.84
CA GLY A 28 4.96 -1.54 13.92
C GLY A 28 4.62 -2.74 14.81
N PRO A 29 3.62 -2.65 15.68
CA PRO A 29 3.30 -3.70 16.66
C PRO A 29 2.89 -5.05 16.05
N GLN A 30 2.34 -5.04 14.82
CA GLN A 30 1.79 -6.23 14.17
C GLN A 30 2.20 -6.37 12.69
N LYS A 31 3.08 -5.50 12.19
CA LYS A 31 3.50 -5.48 10.78
C LYS A 31 4.99 -5.66 10.68
N ASN A 32 5.44 -6.52 9.77
CA ASN A 32 6.86 -6.78 9.51
C ASN A 32 7.13 -6.66 8.01
N LEU A 33 8.24 -6.00 7.67
CA LEU A 33 8.83 -6.05 6.34
C LEU A 33 9.65 -7.34 6.23
N LEU A 34 9.30 -8.19 5.28
CA LEU A 34 9.98 -9.46 5.00
C LEU A 34 10.96 -9.26 3.85
N LEU A 35 12.24 -9.58 4.08
CA LEU A 35 13.28 -9.41 3.08
C LEU A 35 13.98 -10.73 2.78
N ILE A 36 14.29 -10.96 1.52
CA ILE A 36 15.30 -11.95 1.11
C ILE A 36 16.62 -11.25 0.78
N LEU A 37 17.71 -11.94 1.06
CA LEU A 37 19.06 -11.53 0.72
C LEU A 37 19.48 -12.31 -0.52
N LEU A 38 19.94 -11.57 -1.53
CA LEU A 38 20.51 -12.14 -2.74
C LEU A 38 21.89 -11.53 -2.98
N ALA A 39 22.86 -12.35 -3.37
CA ALA A 39 24.15 -11.93 -3.87
C ALA A 39 24.23 -12.10 -5.39
N SER A 40 25.22 -11.47 -6.00
CA SER A 40 25.49 -11.61 -7.45
C SER A 40 25.60 -13.08 -7.88
N ALA A 41 26.18 -13.94 -7.06
CA ALA A 41 26.33 -15.37 -7.33
C ALA A 41 24.99 -16.13 -7.40
N ASP A 42 23.94 -15.64 -6.73
CA ASP A 42 22.63 -16.32 -6.67
C ASP A 42 21.84 -16.16 -7.97
N ILE A 43 22.15 -15.14 -8.78
CA ILE A 43 21.41 -14.81 -10.01
C ILE A 43 21.80 -15.69 -11.20
N GLN A 44 22.83 -16.52 -11.04
CA GLN A 44 23.35 -17.36 -12.12
C GLN A 44 22.35 -18.44 -12.60
N CYS A 45 21.47 -18.90 -11.71
CA CYS A 45 20.43 -19.88 -12.03
C CYS A 45 19.03 -19.36 -11.65
N PRO A 46 18.21 -18.95 -12.64
CA PRO A 46 16.87 -18.39 -12.41
C PRO A 46 15.96 -19.23 -11.52
N GLY A 47 15.95 -20.56 -11.70
CA GLY A 47 15.04 -21.44 -10.95
C GLY A 47 15.24 -21.39 -9.43
N ASN A 48 16.46 -21.10 -8.94
CA ASN A 48 16.73 -21.15 -7.51
C ASN A 48 16.26 -19.88 -6.78
N TYR A 49 16.43 -18.71 -7.40
CA TYR A 49 16.08 -17.44 -6.75
C TYR A 49 14.67 -16.96 -7.11
N MET A 50 14.16 -17.28 -8.31
CA MET A 50 12.81 -16.86 -8.71
C MET A 50 11.73 -17.56 -7.88
N ASP A 51 11.86 -18.87 -7.61
CA ASP A 51 10.92 -19.60 -6.75
C ASP A 51 10.85 -18.99 -5.33
N ARG A 52 11.98 -18.47 -4.82
CA ARG A 52 12.03 -17.77 -3.53
C ARG A 52 11.33 -16.42 -3.60
N ILE A 53 11.55 -15.66 -4.67
CA ILE A 53 10.91 -14.36 -4.90
C ILE A 53 9.39 -14.52 -5.04
N GLU A 54 8.94 -15.48 -5.85
CA GLU A 54 7.52 -15.78 -6.04
C GLU A 54 6.85 -16.15 -4.72
N ARG A 55 7.47 -17.07 -3.98
CA ARG A 55 6.96 -17.48 -2.67
C ARG A 55 6.85 -16.30 -1.72
N LEU A 56 7.89 -15.47 -1.64
CA LEU A 56 7.88 -14.28 -0.80
C LEU A 56 6.77 -13.31 -1.21
N TYR A 57 6.68 -12.99 -2.51
CA TYR A 57 5.70 -12.04 -3.04
C TYR A 57 4.27 -12.43 -2.67
N HIS A 58 3.91 -13.69 -2.89
CA HIS A 58 2.56 -14.20 -2.64
C HIS A 58 2.19 -14.29 -1.15
N GLN A 59 3.13 -14.17 -0.21
CA GLN A 59 2.79 -14.13 1.22
C GLN A 59 2.01 -12.89 1.63
N THR A 60 2.31 -11.75 1.03
CA THR A 60 1.68 -10.46 1.38
C THR A 60 1.13 -9.71 0.16
N GLY A 61 1.10 -10.36 -1.01
CA GLY A 61 0.70 -9.74 -2.28
C GLY A 61 1.62 -8.58 -2.68
N GLY A 62 2.91 -8.65 -2.36
CA GLY A 62 3.88 -7.59 -2.66
C GLY A 62 3.97 -6.45 -1.65
N GLY A 63 3.00 -6.31 -0.74
CA GLY A 63 2.88 -5.09 0.07
C GLY A 63 3.95 -4.88 1.16
N GLN A 64 4.46 -5.95 1.79
CA GLN A 64 5.42 -5.86 2.91
C GLN A 64 6.63 -6.76 2.68
N VAL A 65 7.06 -6.86 1.42
CA VAL A 65 8.17 -7.71 1.01
C VAL A 65 9.22 -6.91 0.26
N GLY A 66 10.44 -7.43 0.17
CA GLY A 66 11.49 -6.81 -0.62
C GLY A 66 12.73 -7.68 -0.76
N ILE A 67 13.65 -7.21 -1.58
CA ILE A 67 14.92 -7.87 -1.86
C ILE A 67 16.04 -6.94 -1.42
N VAL A 68 17.00 -7.46 -0.67
CA VAL A 68 18.29 -6.78 -0.48
C VAL A 68 19.31 -7.47 -1.39
N PHE A 69 19.91 -6.72 -2.30
CA PHE A 69 20.81 -7.26 -3.30
C PHE A 69 22.26 -6.80 -3.06
N LEU A 70 23.17 -7.72 -2.78
CA LEU A 70 24.60 -7.42 -2.61
C LEU A 70 25.28 -7.19 -3.96
N VAL A 71 25.57 -5.92 -4.26
CA VAL A 71 26.17 -5.45 -5.51
C VAL A 71 27.68 -5.69 -5.56
N GLN A 72 28.42 -5.37 -4.50
CA GLN A 72 29.84 -5.72 -4.43
C GLN A 72 30.00 -6.88 -3.46
N ASP A 73 30.19 -8.05 -4.04
CA ASP A 73 30.64 -9.21 -3.30
C ASP A 73 32.16 -9.29 -3.42
N ALA A 74 32.87 -9.25 -2.28
CA ALA A 74 34.32 -9.40 -2.25
C ALA A 74 34.79 -10.75 -2.83
N ILE A 75 33.89 -11.72 -2.93
CA ILE A 75 34.15 -13.08 -3.41
C ILE A 75 33.89 -13.19 -4.92
N SER A 76 33.00 -12.38 -5.49
CA SER A 76 32.63 -12.45 -6.91
C SER A 76 33.37 -11.39 -7.73
N ARG A 77 34.01 -11.80 -8.83
CA ARG A 77 34.58 -10.85 -9.83
C ARG A 77 33.54 -10.35 -10.83
N GLU A 78 32.29 -10.74 -10.66
CA GLU A 78 31.22 -10.40 -11.59
C GLU A 78 30.79 -8.95 -11.44
N ASN A 79 30.26 -8.39 -12.52
CA ASN A 79 29.71 -7.05 -12.51
C ASN A 79 28.36 -7.07 -11.78
N GLY A 80 28.36 -6.92 -10.45
CA GLY A 80 27.14 -6.95 -9.66
C GLY A 80 26.12 -5.87 -10.04
N THR A 81 26.54 -4.75 -10.64
CA THR A 81 25.62 -3.77 -11.22
C THR A 81 24.86 -4.34 -12.41
N HIS A 82 25.53 -5.08 -13.29
CA HIS A 82 24.88 -5.77 -14.41
C HIS A 82 23.88 -6.82 -13.90
N ASN A 83 24.23 -7.58 -12.87
CA ASN A 83 23.33 -8.59 -12.31
C ASN A 83 22.15 -7.98 -11.56
N LEU A 84 22.32 -6.84 -10.89
CA LEU A 84 21.22 -6.04 -10.35
C LEU A 84 20.26 -5.59 -11.45
N MET A 85 20.78 -5.04 -12.55
CA MET A 85 19.95 -4.60 -13.69
C MET A 85 19.19 -5.78 -14.31
N ARG A 86 19.85 -6.93 -14.45
CA ARG A 86 19.22 -8.16 -14.93
C ARG A 86 18.10 -8.63 -13.99
N LEU A 87 18.32 -8.58 -12.68
CA LEU A 87 17.28 -8.88 -11.69
C LEU A 87 16.09 -7.93 -11.83
N GLN A 88 16.35 -6.62 -11.88
CA GLN A 88 15.31 -5.61 -12.07
C GLN A 88 14.48 -5.88 -13.33
N ALA A 89 15.13 -6.13 -14.47
CA ALA A 89 14.46 -6.44 -15.72
C ALA A 89 13.59 -7.72 -15.64
N SER A 90 14.04 -8.73 -14.89
CA SER A 90 13.27 -9.98 -14.72
C SER A 90 12.04 -9.82 -13.81
N LEU A 91 12.06 -8.86 -12.88
CA LEU A 91 11.01 -8.68 -11.88
C LEU A 91 9.94 -7.65 -12.29
N LEU A 92 10.34 -6.59 -12.98
CA LEU A 92 9.46 -5.48 -13.39
C LEU A 92 8.12 -5.91 -14.04
N PRO A 93 8.04 -6.97 -14.86
CA PRO A 93 6.78 -7.36 -15.49
C PRO A 93 5.75 -7.97 -14.52
N ASN A 94 6.20 -8.60 -13.44
CA ASN A 94 5.36 -9.53 -12.66
C ASN A 94 5.33 -9.23 -11.16
N PHE A 95 6.32 -8.50 -10.63
CA PHE A 95 6.49 -8.31 -9.19
C PHE A 95 6.71 -6.84 -8.86
N GLU A 96 5.77 -6.27 -8.12
CA GLU A 96 5.88 -4.94 -7.53
C GLU A 96 6.50 -5.06 -6.13
N MET A 97 7.83 -5.25 -6.06
CA MET A 97 8.57 -5.25 -4.80
C MET A 97 9.88 -4.44 -4.88
N PRO A 98 10.28 -3.74 -3.81
CA PRO A 98 11.51 -2.97 -3.78
C PRO A 98 12.75 -3.87 -3.81
N ILE A 99 13.75 -3.44 -4.60
CA ILE A 99 15.10 -3.99 -4.57
C ILE A 99 16.04 -2.95 -3.97
N ILE A 100 16.63 -3.28 -2.83
CA ILE A 100 17.52 -2.43 -2.06
C ILE A 100 18.96 -2.81 -2.42
N PRO A 101 19.69 -1.99 -3.19
CA PRO A 101 21.08 -2.27 -3.49
C PRO A 101 21.92 -2.11 -2.23
N LEU A 102 22.71 -3.14 -1.93
CA LEU A 102 23.66 -3.17 -0.85
C LEU A 102 25.07 -3.25 -1.42
N PHE A 103 25.88 -2.22 -1.20
CA PHE A 103 27.25 -2.19 -1.74
C PHE A 103 28.23 -2.95 -0.87
N THR A 104 28.01 -3.00 0.45
CA THR A 104 28.89 -3.75 1.35
C THR A 104 28.07 -4.45 2.41
N ALA A 105 28.50 -5.65 2.76
CA ALA A 105 27.82 -6.46 3.75
C ALA A 105 27.86 -5.79 5.16
N THR A 106 28.86 -4.95 5.43
CA THR A 106 28.97 -4.15 6.66
C THR A 106 27.96 -3.01 6.75
N SER A 107 27.41 -2.54 5.63
CA SER A 107 26.41 -1.45 5.60
C SER A 107 24.97 -1.96 5.63
N LEU A 108 24.77 -3.29 5.76
CA LEU A 108 23.44 -3.92 5.74
C LEU A 108 22.47 -3.29 6.74
N GLN A 109 22.87 -3.23 8.00
CA GLN A 109 21.99 -2.72 9.06
C GLN A 109 21.60 -1.26 8.85
N SER A 110 22.58 -0.39 8.57
CA SER A 110 22.31 1.04 8.40
C SER A 110 21.46 1.32 7.15
N THR A 111 21.63 0.51 6.10
CA THR A 111 20.82 0.57 4.88
C THR A 111 19.38 0.13 5.15
N ILE A 112 19.20 -1.01 5.83
CA ILE A 112 17.88 -1.52 6.24
C ILE A 112 17.14 -0.52 7.11
N LEU A 113 17.80 0.07 8.11
CA LEU A 113 17.18 1.04 9.02
C LEU A 113 16.74 2.31 8.29
N LYS A 114 17.57 2.82 7.37
CA LYS A 114 17.21 3.96 6.53
C LYS A 114 16.00 3.63 5.66
N PHE A 115 16.01 2.47 5.02
CA PHE A 115 14.90 2.00 4.19
C PHE A 115 13.62 1.86 5.02
N GLN A 116 13.66 1.17 6.16
CA GLN A 116 12.52 0.99 7.06
C GLN A 116 11.90 2.33 7.47
N ARG A 117 12.72 3.31 7.89
CA ARG A 117 12.24 4.65 8.25
C ARG A 117 11.55 5.33 7.08
N GLN A 118 12.17 5.30 5.90
CA GLN A 118 11.57 5.88 4.69
C GLN A 118 10.29 5.17 4.30
N PHE A 119 10.25 3.84 4.39
CA PHE A 119 9.09 3.02 4.07
C PHE A 119 7.90 3.35 4.98
N VAL A 120 8.14 3.51 6.29
CA VAL A 120 7.10 3.94 7.25
C VAL A 120 6.62 5.36 6.91
N LEU A 121 7.52 6.30 6.66
CA LEU A 121 7.16 7.67 6.28
C LEU A 121 6.36 7.74 4.98
N SER A 122 6.75 6.95 3.97
CA SER A 122 6.06 6.85 2.68
C SER A 122 4.68 6.22 2.83
N GLN A 123 4.52 5.21 3.69
CA GLN A 123 3.18 4.67 3.99
C GLN A 123 2.30 5.69 4.71
N SER A 124 2.83 6.45 5.68
CA SER A 124 2.07 7.53 6.32
C SER A 124 1.69 8.65 5.34
N SER A 125 2.46 8.83 4.26
CA SER A 125 2.18 9.80 3.20
C SER A 125 1.26 9.24 2.10
N ALA A 126 1.23 7.92 1.89
CA ALA A 126 0.36 7.24 0.92
C ALA A 126 -1.00 6.83 1.54
N GLU A 127 -1.07 6.64 2.86
CA GLU A 127 -2.32 6.59 3.63
C GLU A 127 -2.98 7.97 3.75
N ALA A 128 -2.33 9.04 3.27
CA ALA A 128 -3.05 10.18 2.73
C ALA A 128 -3.67 9.79 1.39
N ILE A 129 -4.62 8.84 1.44
CA ILE A 129 -5.84 8.97 0.64
C ILE A 129 -6.21 10.45 0.80
N PRO A 130 -6.35 11.25 -0.28
CA PRO A 130 -6.84 12.61 -0.13
C PRO A 130 -8.06 12.44 0.73
N SER A 131 -8.10 13.02 1.93
CA SER A 131 -9.17 12.77 2.89
C SER A 131 -10.46 13.07 2.13
N VAL A 132 -11.09 12.04 1.56
CA VAL A 132 -12.39 12.18 0.95
C VAL A 132 -13.15 12.52 2.19
N ASN A 133 -13.50 13.80 2.30
CA ASN A 133 -14.20 14.32 3.45
C ASN A 133 -15.24 13.24 3.77
N PRO A 134 -15.27 12.65 4.97
CA PRO A 134 -16.12 11.50 5.24
C PRO A 134 -17.57 11.78 4.82
N SER A 135 -17.99 13.04 4.83
CA SER A 135 -19.24 13.49 4.21
C SER A 135 -19.35 13.18 2.70
N ILE A 136 -18.33 13.47 1.88
CA ILE A 136 -18.29 13.15 0.43
C ILE A 136 -18.26 11.63 0.18
N ALA A 137 -17.58 10.85 1.02
CA ALA A 137 -17.58 9.40 0.91
C ALA A 137 -18.98 8.82 1.19
N LEU A 138 -19.68 9.38 2.18
CA LEU A 138 -21.05 8.99 2.53
C LEU A 138 -22.07 9.36 1.44
N LEU A 139 -21.85 10.45 0.68
CA LEU A 139 -22.74 10.84 -0.44
C LEU A 139 -22.98 9.71 -1.44
N PHE A 140 -21.98 8.85 -1.66
CA PHE A 140 -22.07 7.71 -2.57
C PHE A 140 -23.23 6.75 -2.22
N HIS A 141 -23.61 6.71 -0.94
CA HIS A 141 -24.64 5.84 -0.39
C HIS A 141 -25.98 6.53 -0.13
N CYS A 142 -26.11 7.84 -0.44
CA CYS A 142 -27.33 8.61 -0.21
C CYS A 142 -28.35 8.43 -1.35
N THR A 143 -28.66 7.19 -1.72
CA THR A 143 -29.66 6.83 -2.72
C THR A 143 -30.31 5.50 -2.35
N VAL A 144 -31.60 5.31 -2.71
CA VAL A 144 -32.35 4.08 -2.41
C VAL A 144 -31.82 2.88 -3.19
N ASN A 145 -31.36 3.08 -4.44
CA ASN A 145 -30.95 1.99 -5.33
C ASN A 145 -29.48 2.08 -5.71
N GLY A 146 -28.64 1.37 -4.97
CA GLY A 146 -27.23 1.22 -5.30
C GLY A 146 -26.39 2.42 -4.87
N THR A 147 -25.57 2.92 -5.78
CA THR A 147 -24.54 3.92 -5.47
C THR A 147 -24.55 5.03 -6.50
N LEU A 148 -24.43 6.28 -6.07
CA LEU A 148 -24.47 7.42 -6.98
C LEU A 148 -23.28 7.41 -7.96
N PRO A 149 -23.51 7.67 -9.27
CA PRO A 149 -22.42 7.89 -10.22
C PRO A 149 -21.49 9.02 -9.78
N GLU A 150 -20.21 8.91 -10.11
CA GLU A 150 -19.18 9.86 -9.69
C GLU A 150 -19.52 11.32 -10.05
N HIS A 151 -20.09 11.54 -11.24
CA HIS A 151 -20.52 12.86 -11.68
C HIS A 151 -21.62 13.44 -10.78
N THR A 152 -22.63 12.64 -10.45
CA THR A 152 -23.74 13.03 -9.55
C THR A 152 -23.24 13.33 -8.15
N ARG A 153 -22.27 12.56 -7.65
CA ARG A 153 -21.60 12.80 -6.36
C ARG A 153 -20.88 14.15 -6.34
N ASN A 154 -20.11 14.46 -7.38
CA ASN A 154 -19.35 15.70 -7.44
C ASN A 154 -20.29 16.91 -7.50
N VAL A 155 -21.38 16.82 -8.27
CA VAL A 155 -22.42 17.85 -8.31
C VAL A 155 -23.09 18.02 -6.94
N LEU A 156 -23.39 16.92 -6.25
CA LEU A 156 -23.91 16.96 -4.87
C LEU A 156 -22.94 17.65 -3.92
N SER A 157 -21.65 17.31 -3.93
CA SER A 157 -20.67 17.93 -3.02
C SER A 157 -20.49 19.43 -3.25
N ASP A 158 -20.81 19.93 -4.46
CA ASP A 158 -20.76 21.34 -4.79
C ASP A 158 -22.00 22.11 -4.26
N ILE A 159 -23.13 21.43 -4.07
CA ILE A 159 -24.41 22.03 -3.65
C ILE A 159 -24.67 21.86 -2.15
N VAL A 160 -24.23 20.72 -1.60
CA VAL A 160 -24.38 20.38 -0.18
C VAL A 160 -23.01 20.16 0.44
N HIS A 161 -22.69 20.97 1.45
CA HIS A 161 -21.38 20.96 2.09
C HIS A 161 -21.36 20.06 3.32
N SER A 162 -22.51 19.50 3.71
CA SER A 162 -22.65 18.57 4.82
C SER A 162 -23.83 17.59 4.66
N ILE A 163 -23.76 16.45 5.36
CA ILE A 163 -24.85 15.45 5.36
C ILE A 163 -26.16 15.99 5.99
N PRO A 164 -26.13 16.77 7.10
CA PRO A 164 -27.35 17.38 7.64
C PRO A 164 -28.02 18.36 6.65
N GLU A 165 -27.21 19.13 5.92
CA GLU A 165 -27.71 20.05 4.88
C GLU A 165 -28.38 19.28 3.74
N LEU A 166 -27.81 18.15 3.32
CA LEU A 166 -28.44 17.26 2.33
C LEU A 166 -29.77 16.68 2.83
N SER A 167 -29.83 16.22 4.09
CA SER A 167 -31.07 15.73 4.70
C SER A 167 -32.14 16.83 4.77
N GLN A 168 -31.76 18.05 5.13
CA GLN A 168 -32.66 19.20 5.14
C GLN A 168 -33.12 19.60 3.73
N ALA A 169 -32.22 19.56 2.74
CA ALA A 169 -32.55 19.82 1.35
C ALA A 169 -33.52 18.76 0.80
N ALA A 170 -33.32 17.49 1.14
CA ALA A 170 -34.20 16.40 0.71
C ALA A 170 -35.59 16.41 1.39
N THR A 171 -35.72 17.01 2.58
CA THR A 171 -36.98 17.07 3.34
C THR A 171 -37.74 18.40 3.18
N SER A 172 -37.14 19.43 2.59
CA SER A 172 -37.76 20.73 2.34
C SER A 172 -38.20 20.88 0.88
N ARG A 173 -39.33 21.56 0.64
CA ARG A 173 -39.87 21.76 -0.71
C ARG A 173 -38.89 22.49 -1.63
N ASP A 174 -38.30 23.59 -1.15
CA ASP A 174 -37.36 24.41 -1.92
C ASP A 174 -36.05 23.63 -2.19
N GLY A 175 -35.59 22.83 -1.21
CA GLY A 175 -34.41 21.98 -1.35
C GLY A 175 -34.62 20.85 -2.36
N GLN A 176 -35.80 20.23 -2.39
CA GLN A 176 -36.13 19.19 -3.38
C GLN A 176 -36.18 19.76 -4.80
N GLU A 177 -36.74 20.96 -4.98
CA GLU A 177 -36.73 21.65 -6.28
C GLU A 177 -35.29 21.95 -6.75
N CYS A 178 -34.42 22.37 -5.82
CA CYS A 178 -33.00 22.55 -6.08
C CYS A 178 -32.32 21.23 -6.52
N LEU A 179 -32.49 20.14 -5.74
CA LEU A 179 -31.91 18.83 -6.06
C LEU A 179 -32.38 18.29 -7.42
N ARG A 180 -33.67 18.46 -7.77
CA ARG A 180 -34.22 18.08 -9.09
C ARG A 180 -33.58 18.88 -10.23
N GLY A 181 -33.23 20.14 -10.00
CA GLY A 181 -32.57 20.99 -10.98
C GLY A 181 -31.15 20.50 -11.34
N TYR A 182 -30.43 19.95 -10.36
CA TYR A 182 -29.02 19.58 -10.50
C TYR A 182 -28.78 18.08 -10.76
N LEU A 183 -29.56 17.18 -10.14
CA LEU A 183 -29.29 15.73 -10.15
C LEU A 183 -30.13 14.96 -11.17
N LYS A 184 -30.27 15.52 -12.38
CA LYS A 184 -31.11 15.00 -13.48
C LYS A 184 -31.09 13.46 -13.56
N GLY A 185 -32.21 12.83 -13.22
CA GLY A 185 -32.41 11.37 -13.25
C GLY A 185 -32.18 10.62 -11.93
N HIS A 186 -31.46 11.18 -10.96
CA HIS A 186 -31.16 10.55 -9.66
C HIS A 186 -31.74 11.32 -8.47
N ALA A 187 -32.36 12.48 -8.71
CA ALA A 187 -32.90 13.35 -7.67
C ALA A 187 -33.96 12.65 -6.80
N GLU A 188 -34.90 11.91 -7.41
CA GLU A 188 -35.96 11.25 -6.65
C GLU A 188 -35.42 10.16 -5.74
N GLU A 189 -34.43 9.38 -6.18
CA GLU A 189 -33.84 8.31 -5.36
C GLU A 189 -33.05 8.87 -4.17
N THR A 190 -32.39 10.02 -4.33
CA THR A 190 -31.73 10.72 -3.23
C THR A 190 -32.75 11.36 -2.27
N ILE A 191 -33.82 11.97 -2.78
CA ILE A 191 -34.90 12.55 -1.96
C ILE A 191 -35.59 11.44 -1.16
N GLU A 192 -35.89 10.32 -1.81
CA GLU A 192 -36.57 9.18 -1.23
C GLU A 192 -35.74 8.51 -0.12
N PHE A 193 -34.42 8.41 -0.31
CA PHE A 193 -33.49 7.87 0.68
C PHE A 193 -33.59 8.61 2.03
N TRP A 194 -33.68 9.94 1.97
CA TRP A 194 -33.76 10.79 3.17
C TRP A 194 -35.19 11.00 3.67
N GLY A 195 -36.20 10.71 2.85
CA GLY A 195 -37.62 10.83 3.20
C GLY A 195 -38.17 9.62 3.95
N HIS A 196 -37.54 8.45 3.81
CA HIS A 196 -37.95 7.24 4.51
C HIS A 196 -37.15 7.03 5.79
N GLU A 197 -37.82 7.14 6.93
CA GLU A 197 -37.27 6.70 8.22
C GLU A 197 -37.23 5.16 8.21
N TYR A 198 -36.07 4.57 7.88
CA TYR A 198 -35.89 3.13 8.02
C TYR A 198 -35.77 2.79 9.51
N ILE A 199 -36.91 2.54 10.15
CA ILE A 199 -36.94 1.87 11.45
C ILE A 199 -36.53 0.42 11.17
N ILE A 200 -35.30 0.08 11.56
CA ILE A 200 -34.85 -1.31 11.61
C ILE A 200 -35.35 -1.87 12.95
N ASP A 201 -36.33 -2.77 12.90
CA ASP A 201 -36.72 -3.61 14.04
C ASP A 201 -35.62 -4.62 14.40
#